data_AF-A0A7Y2U5N7-F1
#
_entry.id   AF-A0A7Y2U5N7-F1
#
_cell.length_a   1.000
_cell.length_b   1.000
_cell.length_c   1.000
_cell.angle_alpha   90.00
_cell.angle_beta   90.00
_cell.angle_gamma   90.00
#
_symmetry.space_group_name_H-M   'P 1'
#
loop_
_entity.id
_entity.type
_entity.pdbx_description
1 polymer ?
#
loop_
_entity_poly.entity_id
_entity_poly.type
_entity_poly.pdbx_seq_one_letter_code
_entity_poly.pdbx_strand_id
1 'polypeptide(L)'
;MHRLILSSLLVPLALVSSHGQEHHLAGLPKHLTPLPYAGIRNWHVTQNLGPTGARGWIYGHTTNTEESREILIKSIEPGSPADGILQPYDIIVGAAVPPETPASTWKTAPELKPFEADARLSLSRAITWAESDAGQGALKLLRCRDGQTETVTIPLPVLGTYSDTMPLDCPKSRRIVKNAAQFVAAQMPADGYGPGIGRPHNAGLLLATHDPKYLDYVRRSAIRMSELHTISDAGHETWRWGNTNTFLCEYYLATGDERVLPTIRGYAKALQDGQCNPGTWGHRAVPDFIPPGYGSLNSSGVVCFFSLALANQCGVHEADEAIEKSIGFYGSYAGRGSIPYGDHPPSYATTSNGKNGAVALAFNILGANPAAQWFARLCASSNLQNFEGGHSGNYFNQTWSPLGAQLSGDKNYINFWKRFHSYRDL
;
A
#
# COMPACT_ATOMS: atom_id res chain seq x y z
N MET A 1 21.71 -14.34 -0.57
CA MET A 1 20.35 -14.21 -1.15
C MET A 1 19.61 -12.95 -0.66
N HIS A 2 20.31 -11.87 -0.24
CA HIS A 2 19.70 -10.65 0.36
C HIS A 2 19.51 -9.50 -0.64
N ARG A 3 18.63 -9.65 -1.63
CA ARG A 3 18.29 -8.57 -2.58
C ARG A 3 16.79 -8.51 -2.95
N LEU A 4 15.89 -8.74 -2.00
CA LEU A 4 14.45 -8.80 -2.30
C LEU A 4 13.57 -7.70 -1.69
N ILE A 5 14.12 -6.68 -1.04
CA ILE A 5 13.33 -5.53 -0.59
C ILE A 5 14.05 -4.23 -0.94
N LEU A 6 14.06 -3.87 -2.22
CA LEU A 6 14.41 -2.52 -2.65
C LEU A 6 13.30 -2.01 -3.56
N SER A 7 12.69 -0.89 -3.15
CA SER A 7 11.88 0.06 -3.93
C SER A 7 10.34 -0.08 -4.02
N SER A 8 9.63 -0.80 -3.15
CA SER A 8 8.15 -0.95 -3.28
C SER A 8 7.23 -0.58 -2.11
N LEU A 9 7.70 -0.06 -0.98
CA LEU A 9 6.82 0.24 0.16
C LEU A 9 6.40 1.72 0.20
N LEU A 10 5.13 1.99 -0.09
CA LEU A 10 4.40 3.19 0.33
C LEU A 10 3.17 2.73 1.11
N VAL A 11 3.07 3.17 2.36
CA VAL A 11 1.99 2.84 3.30
C VAL A 11 1.06 4.04 3.40
N PRO A 12 -0.24 3.96 3.02
CA PRO A 12 -1.19 5.00 3.37
C PRO A 12 -1.43 5.04 4.89
N LEU A 13 -1.26 6.22 5.50
CA LEU A 13 -1.59 6.49 6.91
C LEU A 13 -3.11 6.65 7.10
N ALA A 14 -3.64 6.00 8.14
CA ALA A 14 -4.97 6.29 8.68
C ALA A 14 -4.82 7.26 9.87
N LEU A 15 -5.40 8.46 9.76
CA LEU A 15 -5.57 9.41 10.87
C LEU A 15 -7.02 9.35 11.39
N VAL A 16 -7.15 9.33 12.72
CA VAL A 16 -8.43 9.35 13.45
C VAL A 16 -9.00 10.77 13.39
N SER A 17 -10.25 10.94 12.95
CA SER A 17 -10.93 12.23 12.89
C SER A 17 -11.66 12.59 14.20
N SER A 18 -11.44 13.80 14.69
CA SER A 18 -12.28 14.45 15.70
C SER A 18 -13.49 15.13 15.02
N HIS A 19 -14.66 15.04 15.65
CA HIS A 19 -15.93 15.56 15.13
C HIS A 19 -15.97 17.10 15.19
N GLY A 20 -16.08 17.74 14.03
CA GLY A 20 -16.39 19.18 13.87
C GLY A 20 -17.74 19.36 13.17
N GLN A 21 -18.52 20.34 13.60
CA GLN A 21 -19.91 20.58 13.20
C GLN A 21 -20.11 20.81 11.69
N GLU A 22 -21.13 20.17 11.13
CA GLU A 22 -21.56 20.31 9.73
C GLU A 22 -22.35 21.61 9.50
N HIS A 23 -21.94 22.41 8.51
CA HIS A 23 -22.76 23.48 7.95
C HIS A 23 -23.53 23.00 6.71
N HIS A 24 -24.80 23.40 6.62
CA HIS A 24 -25.78 22.94 5.64
C HIS A 24 -25.39 23.24 4.17
N LEU A 25 -24.97 22.20 3.43
CA LEU A 25 -24.72 22.22 1.98
C LEU A 25 -25.97 21.91 1.12
N ALA A 26 -27.17 21.99 1.68
CA ALA A 26 -28.42 21.56 1.03
C ALA A 26 -28.93 22.50 -0.10
N GLY A 27 -28.24 23.60 -0.40
CA GLY A 27 -28.66 24.62 -1.36
C GLY A 27 -28.00 24.59 -2.74
N LEU A 28 -26.99 23.73 -2.98
CA LEU A 28 -26.30 23.69 -4.27
C LEU A 28 -27.10 22.88 -5.31
N PRO A 29 -27.02 23.21 -6.62
CA PRO A 29 -27.57 22.39 -7.69
C PRO A 29 -27.13 20.92 -7.57
N LYS A 30 -28.00 19.94 -7.90
CA LYS A 30 -27.77 18.50 -7.66
C LYS A 30 -26.47 17.91 -8.21
N HIS A 31 -25.86 18.52 -9.23
CA HIS A 31 -24.59 18.10 -9.81
C HIS A 31 -23.37 18.77 -9.15
N LEU A 32 -23.61 19.70 -8.22
CA LEU A 32 -22.62 20.48 -7.46
C LEU A 32 -22.77 20.27 -5.94
N THR A 33 -23.55 19.27 -5.49
CA THR A 33 -23.75 18.97 -4.06
C THR A 33 -22.94 17.73 -3.66
N PRO A 34 -21.74 17.89 -3.09
CA PRO A 34 -20.94 16.75 -2.63
C PRO A 34 -21.15 16.54 -1.12
N LEU A 35 -22.35 16.10 -0.72
CA LEU A 35 -22.60 15.55 0.63
C LEU A 35 -23.74 14.51 0.62
N PRO A 36 -23.72 13.56 1.58
CA PRO A 36 -24.35 12.25 1.48
C PRO A 36 -25.87 12.28 1.53
N TYR A 37 -26.50 11.48 0.67
CA TYR A 37 -27.84 10.97 0.98
C TYR A 37 -27.78 10.08 2.21
N ALA A 38 -28.67 10.33 3.18
CA ALA A 38 -28.93 9.40 4.26
C ALA A 38 -29.43 8.06 3.67
N GLY A 39 -28.62 7.00 3.79
CA GLY A 39 -29.03 5.63 3.43
C GLY A 39 -28.10 4.86 2.47
N ILE A 40 -27.08 5.49 1.86
CA ILE A 40 -26.19 4.80 0.91
C ILE A 40 -24.82 4.54 1.55
N ARG A 41 -24.58 3.30 2.01
CA ARG A 41 -23.42 2.90 2.83
C ARG A 41 -22.04 2.82 2.13
N ASN A 42 -21.91 3.19 0.84
CA ASN A 42 -20.75 2.75 0.02
C ASN A 42 -19.89 3.82 -0.68
N TRP A 43 -19.91 5.12 -0.30
CA TRP A 43 -19.42 6.17 -1.23
C TRP A 43 -18.57 7.33 -0.65
N HIS A 44 -17.65 7.04 0.25
CA HIS A 44 -16.76 8.05 0.85
C HIS A 44 -15.27 7.73 0.67
N VAL A 45 -14.76 7.78 -0.57
CA VAL A 45 -13.31 7.66 -0.77
C VAL A 45 -12.69 9.06 -0.75
N THR A 46 -12.46 9.58 0.45
CA THR A 46 -11.59 10.74 0.63
C THR A 46 -10.15 10.29 0.48
N GLN A 47 -9.49 10.70 -0.60
CA GLN A 47 -8.12 10.34 -0.94
C GLN A 47 -7.14 11.43 -0.52
N ASN A 48 -5.90 11.03 -0.25
CA ASN A 48 -4.80 11.98 -0.19
C ASN A 48 -4.54 12.50 -1.60
N LEU A 49 -4.16 13.79 -1.69
CA LEU A 49 -3.84 14.45 -2.95
C LEU A 49 -2.33 14.64 -3.05
N GLY A 50 -1.57 13.61 -2.69
CA GLY A 50 -0.12 13.59 -2.82
C GLY A 50 0.62 14.52 -1.88
N PRO A 51 1.75 15.10 -2.32
CA PRO A 51 2.59 15.97 -1.50
C PRO A 51 1.94 17.33 -1.19
N THR A 52 0.71 17.58 -1.67
CA THR A 52 0.00 18.84 -1.39
C THR A 52 -0.40 18.96 0.09
N GLY A 53 -0.55 17.85 0.81
CA GLY A 53 -1.13 17.80 2.16
C GLY A 53 -2.64 18.05 2.20
N ALA A 54 -3.29 18.14 1.04
CA ALA A 54 -4.74 18.17 0.95
C ALA A 54 -5.32 16.74 0.86
N ARG A 55 -6.55 16.58 1.34
CA ARG A 55 -7.38 15.39 1.08
C ARG A 55 -8.64 15.80 0.34
N GLY A 56 -9.05 15.01 -0.63
CA GLY A 56 -10.19 15.31 -1.48
C GLY A 56 -11.14 14.14 -1.66
N TRP A 57 -12.43 14.45 -1.76
CA TRP A 57 -13.44 13.51 -2.21
C TRP A 57 -13.50 13.53 -3.74
N ILE A 58 -13.59 12.34 -4.34
CA ILE A 58 -13.56 12.13 -5.78
C ILE A 58 -14.75 11.23 -6.13
N TYR A 59 -15.54 11.63 -7.12
CA TYR A 59 -16.61 10.79 -7.67
C TYR A 59 -16.03 9.50 -8.27
N GLY A 60 -16.75 8.38 -8.19
CA GLY A 60 -16.21 7.10 -8.67
C GLY A 60 -17.23 5.98 -8.80
N HIS A 61 -16.81 4.72 -8.70
CA HIS A 61 -17.52 3.53 -8.26
C HIS A 61 -16.58 2.57 -7.56
N THR A 62 -16.84 2.32 -6.26
CA THR A 62 -15.90 1.68 -5.33
C THR A 62 -14.54 2.38 -5.35
N THR A 63 -13.54 1.81 -6.01
CA THR A 63 -12.20 2.42 -6.19
C THR A 63 -11.96 2.94 -7.60
N ASN A 64 -12.90 2.74 -8.53
CA ASN A 64 -12.83 3.28 -9.87
C ASN A 64 -13.15 4.79 -9.83
N THR A 65 -12.30 5.65 -10.39
CA THR A 65 -12.52 7.11 -10.47
C THR A 65 -12.56 7.63 -11.91
N GLU A 66 -12.71 6.74 -12.88
CA GLU A 66 -12.57 7.02 -14.32
C GLU A 66 -13.48 8.16 -14.81
N GLU A 67 -14.69 8.25 -14.27
CA GLU A 67 -15.69 9.27 -14.61
C GLU A 67 -15.52 10.58 -13.83
N SER A 68 -14.58 10.67 -12.88
CA SER A 68 -14.37 11.90 -12.11
C SER A 68 -13.85 13.03 -12.98
N ARG A 69 -14.42 14.23 -12.81
CA ARG A 69 -13.99 15.48 -13.49
C ARG A 69 -13.74 16.63 -12.52
N GLU A 70 -13.80 16.33 -11.23
CA GLU A 70 -13.61 17.30 -10.16
C GLU A 70 -13.14 16.59 -8.89
N ILE A 71 -12.52 17.36 -8.00
CA ILE A 71 -12.05 16.90 -6.68
C ILE A 71 -12.51 17.93 -5.65
N LEU A 72 -13.40 17.52 -4.74
CA LEU A 72 -13.80 18.37 -3.62
C LEU A 72 -12.74 18.28 -2.52
N ILE A 73 -12.16 19.41 -2.13
CA ILE A 73 -11.25 19.48 -1.00
C ILE A 73 -12.01 19.28 0.32
N LYS A 74 -11.58 18.30 1.13
CA LYS A 74 -12.17 17.94 2.42
C LYS A 74 -11.38 18.47 3.60
N SER A 75 -10.06 18.45 3.51
CA SER A 75 -9.17 18.91 4.59
C SER A 75 -7.81 19.27 4.02
N ILE A 76 -7.10 20.17 4.70
CA ILE A 76 -5.71 20.53 4.43
C ILE A 76 -4.94 20.38 5.73
N GLU A 77 -3.77 19.75 5.66
CA GLU A 77 -2.85 19.67 6.79
C GLU A 77 -2.18 21.03 7.03
N PRO A 78 -2.19 21.56 8.27
CA PRO A 78 -1.50 22.81 8.58
C PRO A 78 0.00 22.74 8.28
N GLY A 79 0.54 23.80 7.66
CA GLY A 79 1.94 23.88 7.24
C GLY A 79 2.28 23.04 6.00
N SER A 80 1.30 22.38 5.37
CA SER A 80 1.51 21.67 4.11
C SER A 80 1.58 22.63 2.91
N PRO A 81 2.05 22.17 1.73
CA PRO A 81 2.11 23.02 0.54
C PRO A 81 0.79 23.66 0.12
N ALA A 82 -0.35 23.00 0.37
CA ALA A 82 -1.66 23.55 0.03
C ALA A 82 -2.22 24.50 1.10
N ASP A 83 -1.60 24.60 2.28
CA ASP A 83 -2.07 25.45 3.38
C ASP A 83 -2.04 26.93 2.98
N GLY A 84 -3.13 27.64 3.29
CA GLY A 84 -3.36 29.02 2.86
C GLY A 84 -3.65 29.22 1.36
N ILE A 85 -3.52 28.19 0.52
CA ILE A 85 -3.81 28.25 -0.93
C ILE A 85 -5.16 27.61 -1.24
N LEU A 86 -5.36 26.40 -0.72
CA LEU A 86 -6.63 25.69 -0.77
C LEU A 86 -7.32 25.75 0.59
N GLN A 87 -8.64 25.59 0.59
CA GLN A 87 -9.44 25.45 1.80
C GLN A 87 -10.51 24.36 1.65
N PRO A 88 -11.07 23.83 2.75
CA PRO A 88 -12.19 22.90 2.66
C PRO A 88 -13.33 23.50 1.80
N TYR A 89 -13.94 22.65 0.99
CA TYR A 89 -15.00 22.98 0.02
C TYR A 89 -14.56 23.68 -1.28
N ASP A 90 -13.28 23.94 -1.48
CA ASP A 90 -12.77 24.21 -2.83
C ASP A 90 -13.01 22.99 -3.74
N ILE A 91 -13.31 23.25 -5.02
CA ILE A 91 -13.44 22.20 -6.03
C ILE A 91 -12.32 22.39 -7.05
N ILE A 92 -11.42 21.41 -7.16
CA ILE A 92 -10.41 21.39 -8.22
C ILE A 92 -11.06 20.81 -9.47
N VAL A 93 -11.12 21.60 -10.54
CA VAL A 93 -11.81 21.25 -11.79
C VAL A 93 -10.84 21.06 -12.96
N GLY A 94 -9.54 21.29 -12.76
CA GLY A 94 -8.53 21.14 -13.79
C GLY A 94 -7.10 21.27 -13.28
N ALA A 95 -6.14 20.87 -14.12
CA ALA A 95 -4.73 20.91 -13.82
C ALA A 95 -3.88 21.03 -15.10
N ALA A 96 -2.64 21.45 -14.96
CA ALA A 96 -1.67 21.45 -16.05
C ALA A 96 -1.05 20.05 -16.20
N VAL A 97 -1.64 19.22 -17.07
CA VAL A 97 -1.29 17.79 -17.21
C VAL A 97 -0.29 17.58 -18.36
N PRO A 98 0.90 16.99 -18.12
CA PRO A 98 1.87 16.73 -19.19
C PRO A 98 1.36 15.66 -20.16
N PRO A 99 1.82 15.64 -21.43
CA PRO A 99 1.46 14.59 -22.38
C PRO A 99 2.02 13.22 -21.96
N GLU A 100 1.49 12.14 -22.55
CA GLU A 100 1.94 10.75 -22.32
C GLU A 100 3.24 10.44 -23.09
N THR A 101 4.20 11.34 -23.01
CA THR A 101 5.56 11.13 -23.52
C THR A 101 6.52 10.89 -22.35
N PRO A 102 7.66 10.22 -22.58
CA PRO A 102 8.67 10.07 -21.54
C PRO A 102 9.04 11.42 -20.93
N ALA A 103 9.15 11.47 -19.61
CA ALA A 103 9.39 12.73 -18.89
C ALA A 103 10.70 13.43 -19.29
N SER A 104 11.67 12.68 -19.83
CA SER A 104 12.91 13.20 -20.41
C SER A 104 12.70 14.09 -21.64
N THR A 105 11.53 14.04 -22.29
CA THR A 105 11.20 14.79 -23.50
C THR A 105 10.50 16.13 -23.23
N TRP A 106 10.14 16.38 -21.97
CA TRP A 106 9.40 17.56 -21.55
C TRP A 106 10.23 18.84 -21.67
N LYS A 107 9.74 19.80 -22.47
CA LYS A 107 10.41 21.09 -22.71
C LYS A 107 9.53 22.30 -22.44
N THR A 108 8.22 22.15 -22.61
CA THR A 108 7.24 23.24 -22.51
C THR A 108 6.23 22.90 -21.43
N ALA A 109 5.80 23.92 -20.68
CA ALA A 109 4.76 23.74 -19.69
C ALA A 109 3.47 23.24 -20.35
N PRO A 110 2.78 22.25 -19.77
CA PRO A 110 1.48 21.85 -20.24
C PRO A 110 0.46 22.97 -20.07
N GLU A 111 -0.53 22.98 -20.95
CA GLU A 111 -1.67 23.88 -20.84
C GLU A 111 -2.47 23.57 -19.58
N LEU A 112 -2.86 24.62 -18.85
CA LEU A 112 -3.78 24.51 -17.73
C LEU A 112 -5.21 24.48 -18.26
N LYS A 113 -5.90 23.36 -18.08
CA LYS A 113 -7.27 23.18 -18.58
C LYS A 113 -8.13 22.33 -17.64
N PRO A 114 -9.47 22.37 -17.80
CA PRO A 114 -10.36 21.47 -17.06
C PRO A 114 -10.00 20.00 -17.24
N PHE A 115 -10.35 19.17 -16.26
CA PHE A 115 -10.17 17.73 -16.38
C PHE A 115 -11.06 17.18 -17.50
N GLU A 116 -10.47 16.45 -18.44
CA GLU A 116 -11.17 15.77 -19.54
C GLU A 116 -11.24 14.24 -19.32
N ALA A 117 -10.43 13.73 -18.40
CA ALA A 117 -10.32 12.34 -18.00
C ALA A 117 -10.40 12.23 -16.47
N ASP A 118 -10.14 11.04 -15.92
CA ASP A 118 -10.06 10.78 -14.49
C ASP A 118 -9.28 11.90 -13.76
N ALA A 119 -9.97 12.67 -12.92
CA ALA A 119 -9.43 13.84 -12.23
C ALA A 119 -8.29 13.45 -11.28
N ARG A 120 -8.36 12.27 -10.65
CA ARG A 120 -7.33 11.77 -9.74
C ARG A 120 -6.05 11.45 -10.50
N LEU A 121 -6.15 10.68 -11.59
CA LEU A 121 -4.98 10.33 -12.40
C LEU A 121 -4.40 11.57 -13.11
N SER A 122 -5.25 12.50 -13.50
CA SER A 122 -4.83 13.79 -14.08
C SER A 122 -4.05 14.63 -13.05
N LEU A 123 -4.55 14.73 -11.82
CA LEU A 123 -3.85 15.41 -10.73
C LEU A 123 -2.49 14.76 -10.43
N SER A 124 -2.44 13.44 -10.36
CA SER A 124 -1.19 12.69 -10.17
C SER A 124 -0.13 13.03 -11.23
N ARG A 125 -0.53 13.06 -12.50
CA ARG A 125 0.35 13.45 -13.61
C ARG A 125 0.79 14.92 -13.50
N ALA A 126 -0.09 15.81 -13.07
CA ALA A 126 0.25 17.22 -12.83
C ALA A 126 1.24 17.38 -11.66
N ILE A 127 1.13 16.56 -10.61
CA ILE A 127 2.12 16.48 -9.52
C ILE A 127 3.47 16.01 -10.07
N THR A 128 3.48 14.91 -10.84
CA THR A 128 4.72 14.41 -11.45
C THR A 128 5.37 15.44 -12.37
N TRP A 129 4.57 16.25 -13.10
CA TRP A 129 5.09 17.40 -13.84
C TRP A 129 5.72 18.43 -12.92
N ALA A 130 4.98 18.90 -11.90
CA ALA A 130 5.44 19.94 -10.99
C ALA A 130 6.74 19.55 -10.28
N GLU A 131 6.89 18.30 -9.85
CA GLU A 131 8.10 17.79 -9.20
C GLU A 131 9.29 17.62 -10.15
N SER A 132 9.10 17.73 -11.47
CA SER A 132 10.18 17.63 -12.44
C SER A 132 11.03 18.90 -12.52
N ASP A 133 12.24 18.78 -13.06
CA ASP A 133 13.09 19.94 -13.34
C ASP A 133 12.44 20.92 -14.34
N ALA A 134 11.58 20.45 -15.25
CA ALA A 134 10.85 21.34 -16.15
C ALA A 134 9.68 22.05 -15.45
N GLY A 135 9.06 21.39 -14.48
CA GLY A 135 7.94 21.94 -13.71
C GLY A 135 8.34 22.89 -12.58
N GLN A 136 9.60 22.85 -12.13
CA GLN A 136 10.17 23.79 -11.15
C GLN A 136 9.34 23.93 -9.86
N GLY A 137 8.67 22.85 -9.44
CA GLY A 137 7.83 22.83 -8.25
C GLY A 137 6.46 23.50 -8.40
N ALA A 138 6.06 23.94 -9.60
CA ALA A 138 4.82 24.69 -9.78
C ALA A 138 3.64 23.78 -10.16
N LEU A 139 2.86 23.32 -9.16
CA LEU A 139 1.60 22.61 -9.41
C LEU A 139 0.48 23.62 -9.67
N LYS A 140 0.14 23.82 -10.95
CA LYS A 140 -0.94 24.73 -11.36
C LYS A 140 -2.28 23.99 -11.46
N LEU A 141 -3.29 24.51 -10.78
CA LEU A 141 -4.64 23.96 -10.71
C LEU A 141 -5.70 25.01 -11.06
N LEU A 142 -6.82 24.56 -11.62
CA LEU A 142 -8.05 25.35 -11.70
C LEU A 142 -8.91 25.04 -10.48
N ARG A 143 -9.05 26.03 -9.59
CA ARG A 143 -9.81 25.93 -8.35
C ARG A 143 -11.09 26.76 -8.46
N CYS A 144 -12.24 26.11 -8.34
CA CYS A 144 -13.54 26.73 -8.18
C CYS A 144 -13.83 26.97 -6.69
N ARG A 145 -14.14 28.22 -6.33
CA ARG A 145 -14.59 28.65 -5.00
C ARG A 145 -15.76 29.62 -5.20
N ASP A 146 -16.88 29.37 -4.53
CA ASP A 146 -18.10 30.20 -4.62
C ASP A 146 -18.56 30.46 -6.08
N GLY A 147 -18.39 29.45 -6.94
CA GLY A 147 -18.75 29.51 -8.36
C GLY A 147 -17.75 30.24 -9.25
N GLN A 148 -16.63 30.73 -8.71
CA GLN A 148 -15.57 31.39 -9.45
C GLN A 148 -14.36 30.46 -9.63
N THR A 149 -13.96 30.23 -10.88
CA THR A 149 -12.79 29.42 -11.21
C THR A 149 -11.56 30.31 -11.37
N GLU A 150 -10.54 30.06 -10.57
CA GLU A 150 -9.27 30.78 -10.62
C GLU A 150 -8.09 29.81 -10.77
N THR A 151 -6.98 30.31 -11.30
CA THR A 151 -5.73 29.57 -11.30
C THR A 151 -5.04 29.74 -9.95
N VAL A 152 -4.69 28.63 -9.32
CA VAL A 152 -3.82 28.60 -8.12
C VAL A 152 -2.56 27.82 -8.43
N THR A 153 -1.46 28.16 -7.76
CA THR A 153 -0.18 27.45 -7.88
C THR A 153 0.25 26.96 -6.51
N ILE A 154 0.35 25.65 -6.34
CA ILE A 154 0.85 25.02 -5.12
C ILE A 154 2.35 24.73 -5.29
N PRO A 155 3.23 25.24 -4.41
CA PRO A 155 4.66 25.01 -4.50
C PRO A 155 5.02 23.62 -3.95
N LEU A 156 5.56 22.75 -4.79
CA LEU A 156 6.01 21.40 -4.42
C LEU A 156 7.55 21.29 -4.46
N PRO A 157 8.15 20.41 -3.64
CA PRO A 157 9.57 20.08 -3.77
C PRO A 157 9.90 19.45 -5.13
N VAL A 158 11.01 19.87 -5.74
CA VAL A 158 11.50 19.26 -6.99
C VAL A 158 12.18 17.92 -6.68
N LEU A 159 11.57 16.82 -7.12
CA LEU A 159 12.10 15.46 -6.96
C LEU A 159 12.82 14.95 -8.23
N GLY A 160 12.66 15.63 -9.36
CA GLY A 160 13.15 15.21 -10.68
C GLY A 160 12.09 14.41 -11.44
N THR A 161 12.51 13.65 -12.45
CA THR A 161 11.62 12.84 -13.30
C THR A 161 11.76 11.34 -13.05
N TYR A 162 10.71 10.57 -13.36
CA TYR A 162 10.80 9.12 -13.41
C TYR A 162 11.64 8.68 -14.62
N SER A 163 12.57 7.74 -14.41
CA SER A 163 13.34 7.12 -15.49
C SER A 163 12.55 6.02 -16.20
N ASP A 164 12.99 5.64 -17.41
CA ASP A 164 12.37 4.54 -18.18
C ASP A 164 12.48 3.17 -17.49
N THR A 165 13.43 3.03 -16.56
CA THR A 165 13.72 1.82 -15.77
C THR A 165 13.17 1.91 -14.34
N MET A 166 12.28 2.85 -14.05
CA MET A 166 11.71 2.97 -12.72
C MET A 166 11.01 1.68 -12.26
N PRO A 167 11.06 1.34 -10.97
CA PRO A 167 11.73 2.06 -9.89
C PRO A 167 13.20 1.64 -9.65
N LEU A 168 13.76 0.73 -10.47
CA LEU A 168 15.06 0.09 -10.25
C LEU A 168 16.22 1.10 -10.27
N ASP A 169 16.41 1.80 -11.40
CA ASP A 169 17.40 2.87 -11.52
C ASP A 169 16.74 4.21 -11.80
N CYS A 170 16.16 4.79 -10.75
CA CYS A 170 15.42 6.03 -10.84
C CYS A 170 15.79 6.97 -9.67
N PRO A 171 16.44 8.13 -9.94
CA PRO A 171 16.75 9.13 -8.92
C PRO A 171 15.52 9.62 -8.16
N LYS A 172 14.40 9.90 -8.85
CA LYS A 172 13.14 10.31 -8.20
C LYS A 172 12.65 9.23 -7.23
N SER A 173 12.59 7.96 -7.66
CA SER A 173 12.19 6.85 -6.78
C SER A 173 13.08 6.73 -5.54
N ARG A 174 14.41 6.91 -5.68
CA ARG A 174 15.34 6.93 -4.55
C ARG A 174 15.06 8.08 -3.58
N ARG A 175 14.76 9.28 -4.09
CA ARG A 175 14.37 10.44 -3.26
C ARG A 175 13.06 10.18 -2.51
N ILE A 176 12.05 9.61 -3.16
CA ILE A 176 10.78 9.25 -2.51
C ILE A 176 11.02 8.28 -1.34
N VAL A 177 11.78 7.20 -1.56
CA VAL A 177 12.11 6.23 -0.50
C VAL A 177 12.89 6.90 0.65
N LYS A 178 13.86 7.76 0.31
CA LYS A 178 14.64 8.51 1.31
C LYS A 178 13.75 9.41 2.17
N ASN A 179 12.87 10.19 1.54
CA ASN A 179 11.96 11.11 2.23
C ASN A 179 10.96 10.34 3.10
N ALA A 180 10.39 9.24 2.59
CA ALA A 180 9.50 8.38 3.35
C ALA A 180 10.19 7.77 4.57
N ALA A 181 11.42 7.26 4.43
CA ALA A 181 12.18 6.72 5.55
C ALA A 181 12.51 7.80 6.60
N GLN A 182 12.85 9.01 6.18
CA GLN A 182 13.09 10.14 7.09
C GLN A 182 11.83 10.51 7.87
N PHE A 183 10.69 10.62 7.18
CA PHE A 183 9.41 10.92 7.80
C PHE A 183 9.00 9.84 8.80
N VAL A 184 9.05 8.57 8.39
CA VAL A 184 8.72 7.42 9.26
C VAL A 184 9.62 7.42 10.51
N ALA A 185 10.94 7.57 10.36
CA ALA A 185 11.84 7.64 11.50
C ALA A 185 11.51 8.82 12.44
N ALA A 186 11.16 9.99 11.92
CA ALA A 186 10.79 11.16 12.72
C ALA A 186 9.48 10.97 13.50
N GLN A 187 8.54 10.18 12.98
CA GLN A 187 7.26 9.88 13.62
C GLN A 187 7.29 8.66 14.55
N MET A 188 8.44 7.99 14.67
CA MET A 188 8.53 6.79 15.50
C MET A 188 8.46 7.14 17.00
N PRO A 189 7.69 6.38 17.81
CA PRO A 189 7.73 6.51 19.26
C PRO A 189 9.14 6.33 19.84
N ALA A 190 9.41 6.95 20.99
CA ALA A 190 10.72 6.91 21.65
C ALA A 190 11.19 5.50 22.02
N ASP A 191 10.26 4.56 22.20
CA ASP A 191 10.50 3.15 22.51
C ASP A 191 10.42 2.24 21.28
N GLY A 192 10.15 2.79 20.08
CA GLY A 192 9.99 2.04 18.85
C GLY A 192 8.54 1.79 18.46
N TYR A 193 8.34 1.20 17.28
CA TYR A 193 7.02 0.75 16.86
C TYR A 193 6.60 -0.52 17.63
N GLY A 194 5.34 -0.57 18.07
CA GLY A 194 4.75 -1.78 18.64
C GLY A 194 4.14 -2.72 17.58
N PRO A 195 3.64 -3.90 17.98
CA PRO A 195 3.07 -4.88 17.06
C PRO A 195 1.80 -4.34 16.38
N GLY A 196 1.42 -4.95 15.25
CA GLY A 196 0.21 -4.57 14.53
C GLY A 196 0.26 -4.93 13.05
N ILE A 197 -0.58 -4.27 12.26
CA ILE A 197 -0.62 -4.45 10.81
C ILE A 197 0.35 -3.47 10.14
N GLY A 198 0.11 -2.16 10.24
CA GLY A 198 0.94 -1.15 9.54
C GLY A 198 2.30 -0.86 10.17
N ARG A 199 2.41 -0.94 11.50
CA ARG A 199 3.62 -0.58 12.24
C ARG A 199 4.86 -1.44 11.91
N PRO A 200 4.75 -2.78 11.77
CA PRO A 200 5.85 -3.60 11.26
C PRO A 200 6.36 -3.18 9.87
N HIS A 201 5.48 -2.72 8.97
CA HIS A 201 5.89 -2.26 7.64
C HIS A 201 6.70 -0.97 7.69
N ASN A 202 6.39 -0.06 8.63
CA ASN A 202 7.18 1.15 8.85
C ASN A 202 8.61 0.80 9.31
N ALA A 203 8.74 -0.11 10.26
CA ALA A 203 10.05 -0.59 10.70
C ALA A 203 10.78 -1.35 9.59
N GLY A 204 10.05 -2.14 8.79
CA GLY A 204 10.56 -2.85 7.61
C GLY A 204 11.07 -1.90 6.52
N LEU A 205 10.40 -0.77 6.26
CA LEU A 205 10.88 0.27 5.35
C LEU A 205 12.26 0.77 5.79
N LEU A 206 12.42 1.10 7.08
CA LEU A 206 13.68 1.57 7.63
C LEU A 206 14.78 0.51 7.47
N LEU A 207 14.49 -0.75 7.80
CA LEU A 207 15.41 -1.87 7.63
C LEU A 207 15.86 -2.03 6.17
N ALA A 208 14.91 -1.96 5.22
CA ALA A 208 15.13 -2.13 3.79
C ALA A 208 15.99 -1.01 3.16
N THR A 209 16.15 0.13 3.83
CA THR A 209 17.07 1.18 3.34
C THR A 209 18.55 0.79 3.45
N HIS A 210 18.88 -0.16 4.33
CA HIS A 210 20.25 -0.48 4.72
C HIS A 210 21.09 0.73 5.19
N ASP A 211 20.43 1.82 5.61
CA ASP A 211 21.09 3.02 6.11
C ASP A 211 21.40 2.85 7.61
N PRO A 212 22.69 2.85 8.02
CA PRO A 212 23.08 2.58 9.40
C PRO A 212 22.45 3.54 10.42
N LYS A 213 22.07 4.76 10.00
CA LYS A 213 21.44 5.73 10.90
C LYS A 213 20.06 5.30 11.40
N TYR A 214 19.38 4.39 10.69
CA TYR A 214 18.07 3.88 11.11
C TYR A 214 18.15 2.58 11.90
N LEU A 215 19.33 1.96 12.05
CA LEU A 215 19.44 0.66 12.71
C LEU A 215 18.96 0.68 14.16
N ASP A 216 19.19 1.78 14.89
CA ASP A 216 18.67 1.92 16.25
C ASP A 216 17.12 1.94 16.28
N TYR A 217 16.50 2.63 15.32
CA TYR A 217 15.04 2.69 15.19
C TYR A 217 14.45 1.31 14.93
N VAL A 218 15.08 0.56 14.02
CA VAL A 218 14.69 -0.81 13.67
C VAL A 218 14.86 -1.73 14.87
N ARG A 219 16.00 -1.68 15.57
CA ARG A 219 16.27 -2.50 16.76
C ARG A 219 15.28 -2.23 17.88
N ARG A 220 15.01 -0.96 18.23
CA ARG A 220 14.03 -0.60 19.26
C ARG A 220 12.64 -1.14 18.91
N SER A 221 12.23 -1.01 17.65
CA SER A 221 10.95 -1.55 17.17
C SER A 221 10.90 -3.09 17.28
N ALA A 222 11.97 -3.79 16.90
CA ALA A 222 12.02 -5.24 17.00
C ALA A 222 11.92 -5.73 18.46
N ILE A 223 12.70 -5.12 19.36
CA ILE A 223 12.64 -5.45 20.79
C ILE A 223 11.27 -5.13 21.39
N ARG A 224 10.70 -3.95 21.09
CA ARG A 224 9.36 -3.59 21.58
C ARG A 224 8.28 -4.52 21.05
N MET A 225 8.34 -4.94 19.79
CA MET A 225 7.40 -5.92 19.23
C MET A 225 7.57 -7.29 19.91
N SER A 226 8.80 -7.67 20.26
CA SER A 226 9.08 -8.86 21.06
C SER A 226 8.60 -8.77 22.50
N GLU A 227 8.66 -7.62 23.15
CA GLU A 227 8.20 -7.45 24.54
C GLU A 227 6.67 -7.38 24.64
N LEU A 228 6.03 -6.73 23.66
CA LEU A 228 4.58 -6.52 23.62
C LEU A 228 3.84 -7.60 22.83
N HIS A 229 4.51 -8.67 22.40
CA HIS A 229 3.84 -9.74 21.68
C HIS A 229 2.77 -10.38 22.56
N THR A 230 1.54 -10.43 22.05
CA THR A 230 0.43 -11.09 22.74
C THR A 230 -0.19 -12.11 21.80
N ILE A 231 -0.34 -13.33 22.28
CA ILE A 231 -1.24 -14.32 21.67
C ILE A 231 -2.61 -14.07 22.30
N SER A 232 -3.54 -13.48 21.54
CA SER A 232 -4.88 -13.14 22.01
C SER A 232 -5.96 -13.66 21.05
N ASP A 233 -7.25 -13.56 21.44
CA ASP A 233 -8.41 -13.86 20.57
C ASP A 233 -9.21 -12.58 20.22
N ALA A 234 -8.54 -11.45 20.04
CA ALA A 234 -9.18 -10.15 19.81
C ALA A 234 -9.66 -9.90 18.35
N GLY A 235 -9.83 -10.95 17.54
CA GLY A 235 -10.59 -10.90 16.29
C GLY A 235 -9.84 -10.52 14.99
N HIS A 236 -8.59 -10.04 15.03
CA HIS A 236 -7.77 -9.74 13.83
C HIS A 236 -6.34 -10.27 13.96
N GLU A 237 -6.19 -11.35 14.71
CA GLU A 237 -4.93 -11.72 15.33
C GLU A 237 -3.96 -12.31 14.30
N THR A 238 -4.46 -13.07 13.34
CA THR A 238 -3.65 -13.68 12.27
C THR A 238 -2.97 -12.65 11.39
N TRP A 239 -3.62 -11.52 11.09
CA TRP A 239 -2.96 -10.40 10.39
C TRP A 239 -1.87 -9.76 11.24
N ARG A 240 -2.15 -9.49 12.51
CA ARG A 240 -1.19 -8.84 13.40
C ARG A 240 0.04 -9.73 13.60
N TRP A 241 -0.18 -11.02 13.85
CA TRP A 241 0.87 -12.01 14.04
C TRP A 241 1.69 -12.19 12.76
N GLY A 242 1.05 -12.41 11.61
CA GLY A 242 1.75 -12.61 10.34
C GLY A 242 2.62 -11.40 9.95
N ASN A 243 2.08 -10.17 10.05
CA ASN A 243 2.85 -8.97 9.68
C ASN A 243 3.97 -8.66 10.68
N THR A 244 3.73 -8.83 11.98
CA THR A 244 4.75 -8.62 13.02
C THR A 244 5.87 -9.66 12.88
N ASN A 245 5.50 -10.94 12.74
CA ASN A 245 6.47 -12.03 12.61
C ASN A 245 7.30 -11.90 11.31
N THR A 246 6.68 -11.47 10.20
CA THR A 246 7.41 -11.16 8.96
C THR A 246 8.55 -10.17 9.22
N PHE A 247 8.27 -9.05 9.89
CA PHE A 247 9.30 -8.06 10.22
C PHE A 247 10.37 -8.62 11.16
N LEU A 248 9.99 -9.35 12.20
CA LEU A 248 10.96 -9.93 13.16
C LEU A 248 11.90 -10.92 12.47
N CYS A 249 11.38 -11.75 11.55
CA CYS A 249 12.20 -12.67 10.77
C CYS A 249 13.17 -11.93 9.85
N GLU A 250 12.71 -10.93 9.08
CA GLU A 250 13.58 -10.10 8.24
C GLU A 250 14.66 -9.39 9.08
N TYR A 251 14.30 -8.87 10.26
CA TYR A 251 15.25 -8.27 11.19
C TYR A 251 16.30 -9.26 11.67
N TYR A 252 15.91 -10.46 12.09
CA TYR A 252 16.82 -11.51 12.51
C TYR A 252 17.76 -11.91 11.36
N LEU A 253 17.22 -12.19 10.17
CA LEU A 253 18.01 -12.57 9.00
C LEU A 253 18.99 -11.48 8.57
N ALA A 254 18.65 -10.21 8.76
CA ALA A 254 19.51 -9.09 8.41
C ALA A 254 20.59 -8.76 9.47
N THR A 255 20.36 -9.08 10.75
CA THR A 255 21.19 -8.59 11.86
C THR A 255 21.81 -9.68 12.73
N GLY A 256 21.27 -10.90 12.72
CA GLY A 256 21.65 -11.99 13.62
C GLY A 256 21.27 -11.77 15.08
N ASP A 257 20.39 -10.80 15.40
CA ASP A 257 20.01 -10.51 16.78
C ASP A 257 19.09 -11.59 17.37
N GLU A 258 19.68 -12.56 18.06
CA GLU A 258 18.96 -13.72 18.61
C GLU A 258 17.90 -13.37 19.65
N ARG A 259 17.89 -12.15 20.20
CA ARG A 259 16.88 -11.73 21.20
C ARG A 259 15.46 -11.80 20.69
N VAL A 260 15.24 -11.74 19.37
CA VAL A 260 13.90 -11.85 18.77
C VAL A 260 13.48 -13.30 18.45
N LEU A 261 14.41 -14.26 18.45
CA LEU A 261 14.13 -15.66 18.10
C LEU A 261 13.05 -16.31 18.98
N PRO A 262 13.03 -16.10 20.32
CA PRO A 262 11.96 -16.65 21.14
C PRO A 262 10.56 -16.16 20.72
N THR A 263 10.45 -14.89 20.32
CA THR A 263 9.18 -14.33 19.82
C THR A 263 8.81 -14.90 18.46
N ILE A 264 9.78 -15.05 17.54
CA ILE A 264 9.55 -15.68 16.22
C ILE A 264 9.02 -17.10 16.41
N ARG A 265 9.63 -17.88 17.30
CA ARG A 265 9.20 -19.22 17.68
C ARG A 265 7.79 -19.23 18.28
N GLY A 266 7.49 -18.28 19.15
CA GLY A 266 6.17 -18.10 19.75
C GLY A 266 5.08 -17.85 18.69
N TYR A 267 5.34 -16.95 17.74
CA TYR A 267 4.42 -16.70 16.61
C TYR A 267 4.28 -17.92 15.70
N ALA A 268 5.39 -18.59 15.36
CA ALA A 268 5.35 -19.79 14.52
C ALA A 268 4.47 -20.88 15.14
N LYS A 269 4.67 -21.14 16.45
CA LYS A 269 3.83 -22.08 17.20
C LYS A 269 2.37 -21.65 17.24
N ALA A 270 2.08 -20.38 17.56
CA ALA A 270 0.71 -19.88 17.63
C ALA A 270 -0.02 -19.97 16.28
N LEU A 271 0.69 -19.71 15.18
CA LEU A 271 0.14 -19.81 13.83
C LEU A 271 -0.09 -21.25 13.41
N GLN A 272 0.80 -22.19 13.75
CA GLN A 272 0.57 -23.61 13.53
C GLN A 272 -0.63 -24.11 14.33
N ASP A 273 -0.61 -23.88 15.64
CA ASP A 273 -1.68 -24.32 16.55
C ASP A 273 -3.02 -23.71 16.10
N GLY A 274 -3.02 -22.48 15.59
CA GLY A 274 -4.20 -21.75 15.12
C GLY A 274 -4.62 -21.98 13.67
N GLN A 275 -3.91 -22.84 12.92
CA GLN A 275 -4.19 -23.06 11.50
C GLN A 275 -5.53 -23.79 11.33
N CYS A 276 -6.36 -23.27 10.43
CA CYS A 276 -7.67 -23.82 10.15
C CYS A 276 -7.64 -24.71 8.91
N ASN A 277 -8.61 -25.62 8.78
CA ASN A 277 -8.77 -26.40 7.56
C ASN A 277 -9.11 -25.47 6.37
N PRO A 278 -8.54 -25.68 5.17
CA PRO A 278 -7.66 -26.79 4.75
C PRO A 278 -6.14 -26.49 4.78
N GLY A 279 -5.66 -25.61 5.66
CA GLY A 279 -4.25 -25.15 5.68
C GLY A 279 -4.12 -23.63 5.52
N THR A 280 -5.09 -22.88 6.04
CA THR A 280 -5.22 -21.43 5.92
C THR A 280 -5.61 -20.83 7.27
N TRP A 281 -5.96 -19.55 7.30
CA TRP A 281 -6.38 -18.84 8.52
C TRP A 281 -7.58 -17.94 8.23
N GLY A 282 -8.42 -17.75 9.25
CA GLY A 282 -9.49 -16.75 9.26
C GLY A 282 -9.03 -15.44 9.92
N HIS A 283 -10.01 -14.61 10.31
CA HIS A 283 -9.81 -13.45 11.19
C HIS A 283 -9.18 -13.83 12.55
N ARG A 284 -9.55 -15.02 13.04
CA ARG A 284 -9.09 -15.63 14.30
C ARG A 284 -8.38 -16.94 14.00
N ALA A 285 -7.47 -17.30 14.90
CA ALA A 285 -6.94 -18.64 15.00
C ALA A 285 -8.03 -19.59 15.49
N VAL A 286 -8.37 -20.59 14.68
CA VAL A 286 -9.44 -21.57 14.95
C VAL A 286 -8.94 -22.95 14.55
N PRO A 287 -8.19 -23.60 15.46
CA PRO A 287 -7.48 -24.85 15.18
C PRO A 287 -8.41 -25.92 14.60
N ASP A 288 -8.04 -26.58 13.50
CA ASP A 288 -8.75 -27.75 12.90
C ASP A 288 -10.23 -27.56 12.49
N PHE A 289 -10.80 -26.38 12.69
CA PHE A 289 -12.19 -26.07 12.36
C PHE A 289 -12.29 -25.18 11.12
N ILE A 290 -13.48 -25.09 10.54
CA ILE A 290 -13.79 -24.03 9.58
C ILE A 290 -13.98 -22.74 10.39
N PRO A 291 -13.29 -21.63 10.08
CA PRO A 291 -13.46 -20.40 10.83
C PRO A 291 -14.92 -19.92 10.86
N PRO A 292 -15.45 -19.50 12.02
CA PRO A 292 -16.81 -18.98 12.11
C PRO A 292 -16.93 -17.64 11.34
N GLY A 293 -18.15 -17.32 10.90
CA GLY A 293 -18.40 -16.10 10.12
C GLY A 293 -17.97 -16.25 8.66
N TYR A 294 -17.02 -15.43 8.19
CA TYR A 294 -16.56 -15.39 6.80
C TYR A 294 -15.75 -16.62 6.34
N GLY A 295 -15.43 -17.56 7.24
CA GLY A 295 -14.57 -18.69 6.93
C GLY A 295 -13.11 -18.31 6.75
N SER A 296 -12.40 -19.12 5.96
CA SER A 296 -11.02 -18.86 5.53
C SER A 296 -10.88 -17.47 4.91
N LEU A 297 -9.81 -16.77 5.26
CA LEU A 297 -9.57 -15.40 4.84
C LEU A 297 -8.16 -15.27 4.31
N ASN A 298 -8.02 -15.50 3.00
CA ASN A 298 -6.71 -15.63 2.38
C ASN A 298 -5.89 -14.33 2.46
N SER A 299 -6.51 -13.16 2.54
CA SER A 299 -5.75 -11.91 2.75
C SER A 299 -4.97 -11.88 4.07
N SER A 300 -5.43 -12.62 5.08
CA SER A 300 -4.71 -12.82 6.34
C SER A 300 -3.81 -14.04 6.26
N GLY A 301 -4.36 -15.16 5.80
CA GLY A 301 -3.65 -16.45 5.80
C GLY A 301 -2.38 -16.46 4.94
N VAL A 302 -2.35 -15.74 3.82
CA VAL A 302 -1.15 -15.66 2.98
C VAL A 302 0.02 -14.94 3.66
N VAL A 303 -0.26 -13.95 4.52
CA VAL A 303 0.78 -13.27 5.30
C VAL A 303 1.25 -14.17 6.44
N CYS A 304 0.36 -14.98 7.03
CA CYS A 304 0.75 -16.01 7.98
C CYS A 304 1.70 -17.02 7.32
N PHE A 305 1.31 -17.58 6.17
CA PHE A 305 2.13 -18.49 5.39
C PHE A 305 3.50 -17.89 5.02
N PHE A 306 3.52 -16.66 4.52
CA PHE A 306 4.77 -15.96 4.22
C PHE A 306 5.66 -15.80 5.47
N SER A 307 5.08 -15.40 6.61
CA SER A 307 5.83 -15.26 7.86
C SER A 307 6.38 -16.59 8.37
N LEU A 308 5.67 -17.72 8.16
CA LEU A 308 6.15 -19.04 8.53
C LEU A 308 7.29 -19.50 7.61
N ALA A 309 7.19 -19.23 6.30
CA ALA A 309 8.29 -19.49 5.36
C ALA A 309 9.56 -18.72 5.76
N LEU A 310 9.43 -17.47 6.21
CA LEU A 310 10.53 -16.69 6.76
C LEU A 310 11.05 -17.23 8.10
N ALA A 311 10.17 -17.67 9.01
CA ALA A 311 10.57 -18.27 10.27
C ALA A 311 11.40 -19.55 10.05
N ASN A 312 11.03 -20.37 9.06
CA ASN A 312 11.82 -21.53 8.64
C ASN A 312 13.24 -21.12 8.17
N GLN A 313 13.38 -20.01 7.43
CA GLN A 313 14.71 -19.45 7.10
C GLN A 313 15.49 -18.96 8.33
N CYS A 314 14.81 -18.61 9.41
CA CYS A 314 15.43 -18.25 10.69
C CYS A 314 15.89 -19.47 11.51
N GLY A 315 15.67 -20.70 11.02
CA GLY A 315 15.95 -21.95 11.74
C GLY A 315 14.86 -22.35 12.74
N VAL A 316 13.65 -21.79 12.60
CA VAL A 316 12.47 -22.12 13.43
C VAL A 316 11.59 -23.10 12.64
N HIS A 317 11.62 -24.37 13.05
CA HIS A 317 11.01 -25.50 12.34
C HIS A 317 9.72 -26.02 12.98
N GLU A 318 9.26 -25.40 14.07
CA GLU A 318 8.07 -25.81 14.80
C GLU A 318 6.79 -25.77 13.99
N ALA A 319 6.77 -25.00 12.89
CA ALA A 319 5.61 -24.76 12.05
C ALA A 319 5.69 -25.46 10.69
N ASP A 320 6.61 -26.41 10.50
CA ASP A 320 6.84 -27.06 9.20
C ASP A 320 5.58 -27.80 8.68
N GLU A 321 4.80 -28.43 9.56
CA GLU A 321 3.53 -29.06 9.18
C GLU A 321 2.50 -28.03 8.66
N ALA A 322 2.42 -26.86 9.32
CA ALA A 322 1.54 -25.78 8.87
C ALA A 322 1.98 -25.21 7.52
N ILE A 323 3.30 -25.13 7.27
CA ILE A 323 3.86 -24.73 5.97
C ILE A 323 3.45 -25.73 4.89
N GLU A 324 3.58 -27.04 5.14
CA GLU A 324 3.19 -28.09 4.19
C GLU A 324 1.70 -28.03 3.81
N LYS A 325 0.81 -27.86 4.81
CA LYS A 325 -0.63 -27.67 4.57
C LYS A 325 -0.91 -26.43 3.72
N SER A 326 -0.25 -25.30 4.02
CA SER A 326 -0.38 -24.07 3.23
C SER A 326 0.18 -24.19 1.81
N ILE A 327 1.27 -24.95 1.61
CA ILE A 327 1.78 -25.28 0.27
C ILE A 327 0.70 -26.05 -0.50
N GLY A 328 0.09 -27.06 0.10
CA GLY A 328 -1.00 -27.83 -0.51
C GLY A 328 -2.18 -26.94 -0.90
N PHE A 329 -2.67 -26.13 0.02
CA PHE A 329 -3.81 -25.25 -0.21
C PHE A 329 -3.52 -24.14 -1.23
N TYR A 330 -2.54 -23.26 -0.97
CA TYR A 330 -2.25 -22.13 -1.87
C TYR A 330 -1.65 -22.59 -3.20
N GLY A 331 -0.87 -23.67 -3.20
CA GLY A 331 -0.26 -24.24 -4.39
C GLY A 331 -1.31 -24.83 -5.33
N SER A 332 -2.46 -25.28 -4.82
CA SER A 332 -3.55 -25.79 -5.64
C SER A 332 -4.14 -24.76 -6.61
N TYR A 333 -3.91 -23.46 -6.38
CA TYR A 333 -4.32 -22.37 -7.28
C TYR A 333 -3.30 -22.08 -8.39
N ALA A 334 -2.05 -22.55 -8.24
CA ALA A 334 -1.02 -22.33 -9.25
C ALA A 334 -1.40 -22.98 -10.58
N GLY A 335 -1.34 -22.20 -11.66
CA GLY A 335 -1.79 -22.63 -13.00
C GLY A 335 -3.31 -22.64 -13.21
N ARG A 336 -4.12 -22.29 -12.19
CA ARG A 336 -5.59 -22.30 -12.27
C ARG A 336 -6.23 -20.92 -12.14
N GLY A 337 -5.58 -20.00 -11.44
CA GLY A 337 -6.02 -18.62 -11.33
C GLY A 337 -5.38 -17.90 -10.14
N SER A 338 -6.01 -16.82 -9.71
CA SER A 338 -5.59 -16.07 -8.52
C SER A 338 -6.12 -16.67 -7.24
N ILE A 339 -5.43 -16.37 -6.13
CA ILE A 339 -5.92 -16.69 -4.78
C ILE A 339 -7.26 -15.98 -4.54
N PRO A 340 -8.34 -16.71 -4.23
CA PRO A 340 -9.65 -16.12 -3.96
C PRO A 340 -9.75 -15.51 -2.57
N TYR A 341 -10.91 -14.97 -2.23
CA TYR A 341 -11.15 -14.33 -0.92
C TYR A 341 -10.95 -15.30 0.26
N GLY A 342 -11.58 -16.48 0.18
CA GLY A 342 -11.49 -17.56 1.16
C GLY A 342 -11.28 -18.90 0.46
N ASP A 343 -11.85 -19.98 0.98
CA ASP A 343 -11.82 -21.30 0.35
C ASP A 343 -12.87 -21.41 -0.76
N HIS A 344 -12.55 -20.86 -1.93
CA HIS A 344 -13.43 -20.77 -3.10
C HIS A 344 -12.70 -21.23 -4.38
N PRO A 345 -13.41 -21.38 -5.52
CA PRO A 345 -12.77 -21.47 -6.82
C PRO A 345 -11.79 -20.31 -7.08
N PRO A 346 -10.77 -20.48 -7.94
CA PRO A 346 -9.81 -19.44 -8.27
C PRO A 346 -10.49 -18.13 -8.68
N SER A 347 -9.94 -16.99 -8.22
CA SER A 347 -10.50 -15.68 -8.57
C SER A 347 -10.15 -15.29 -10.01
N TYR A 348 -11.09 -14.61 -10.67
CA TYR A 348 -10.87 -13.98 -11.97
C TYR A 348 -10.01 -12.71 -11.88
N ALA A 349 -9.91 -12.08 -10.71
CA ALA A 349 -9.11 -10.87 -10.53
C ALA A 349 -7.62 -11.22 -10.46
N THR A 350 -6.77 -10.53 -11.22
CA THR A 350 -5.31 -10.79 -11.27
C THR A 350 -4.56 -10.35 -9.99
N THR A 351 -5.13 -9.43 -9.22
CA THR A 351 -4.67 -9.08 -7.88
C THR A 351 -5.87 -8.72 -6.99
N SER A 352 -5.77 -8.98 -5.68
CA SER A 352 -6.81 -8.66 -4.71
C SER A 352 -6.23 -8.75 -3.31
N ASN A 353 -6.21 -7.63 -2.57
CA ASN A 353 -5.61 -7.50 -1.23
C ASN A 353 -4.18 -8.06 -1.10
N GLY A 354 -3.36 -7.97 -2.14
CA GLY A 354 -1.96 -8.41 -2.07
C GLY A 354 -1.76 -9.92 -1.97
N LYS A 355 -2.82 -10.74 -2.06
CA LYS A 355 -2.76 -12.19 -1.83
C LYS A 355 -1.75 -12.90 -2.73
N ASN A 356 -1.81 -12.64 -4.03
CA ASN A 356 -0.90 -13.23 -5.00
C ASN A 356 0.56 -12.79 -4.74
N GLY A 357 0.78 -11.56 -4.28
CA GLY A 357 2.10 -11.03 -3.97
C GLY A 357 2.76 -11.76 -2.79
N ALA A 358 2.04 -11.84 -1.67
CA ALA A 358 2.52 -12.55 -0.47
C ALA A 358 2.78 -14.04 -0.74
N VAL A 359 1.88 -14.71 -1.49
CA VAL A 359 2.06 -16.12 -1.86
C VAL A 359 3.23 -16.33 -2.82
N ALA A 360 3.45 -15.42 -3.78
CA ALA A 360 4.60 -15.48 -4.67
C ALA A 360 5.91 -15.42 -3.88
N LEU A 361 6.00 -14.53 -2.89
CA LEU A 361 7.16 -14.41 -2.01
C LEU A 361 7.37 -15.66 -1.15
N ALA A 362 6.31 -16.19 -0.54
CA ALA A 362 6.38 -17.41 0.27
C ALA A 362 6.90 -18.60 -0.55
N PHE A 363 6.33 -18.86 -1.73
CA PHE A 363 6.80 -19.93 -2.60
C PHE A 363 8.22 -19.69 -3.14
N ASN A 364 8.61 -18.45 -3.38
CA ASN A 364 9.98 -18.12 -3.80
C ASN A 364 10.99 -18.46 -2.69
N ILE A 365 10.70 -18.11 -1.44
CA ILE A 365 11.56 -18.44 -0.29
C ILE A 365 11.68 -19.96 -0.11
N LEU A 366 10.56 -20.68 -0.27
CA LEU A 366 10.52 -22.14 -0.15
C LEU A 366 11.11 -22.88 -1.37
N GLY A 367 11.63 -22.16 -2.38
CA GLY A 367 12.21 -22.76 -3.58
C GLY A 367 11.20 -23.36 -4.57
N ALA A 368 9.90 -23.11 -4.39
CA ALA A 368 8.81 -23.59 -5.25
C ALA A 368 8.62 -22.68 -6.47
N ASN A 369 9.66 -22.58 -7.30
CA ASN A 369 9.77 -21.59 -8.39
C ASN A 369 8.58 -21.58 -9.37
N PRO A 370 8.02 -22.72 -9.84
CA PRO A 370 6.89 -22.69 -10.76
C PRO A 370 5.64 -22.00 -10.18
N ALA A 371 5.32 -22.28 -8.91
CA ALA A 371 4.20 -21.65 -8.21
C ALA A 371 4.48 -20.15 -7.97
N ALA A 372 5.68 -19.82 -7.49
CA ALA A 372 6.09 -18.43 -7.29
C ALA A 372 5.96 -17.60 -8.59
N GLN A 373 6.44 -18.13 -9.72
CA GLN A 373 6.37 -17.47 -11.02
C GLN A 373 4.94 -17.29 -11.54
N TRP A 374 4.04 -18.24 -11.27
CA TRP A 374 2.63 -18.09 -11.63
C TRP A 374 2.01 -16.87 -10.95
N PHE A 375 2.12 -16.79 -9.62
CA PHE A 375 1.54 -15.68 -8.86
C PHE A 375 2.26 -14.35 -9.10
N ALA A 376 3.58 -14.37 -9.36
CA ALA A 376 4.35 -13.20 -9.74
C ALA A 376 3.84 -12.59 -11.06
N ARG A 377 3.55 -13.43 -12.07
CA ARG A 377 3.00 -12.98 -13.36
C ARG A 377 1.59 -12.42 -13.22
N LEU A 378 0.75 -12.98 -12.34
CA LEU A 378 -0.56 -12.42 -12.00
C LEU A 378 -0.44 -11.01 -11.38
N CYS A 379 0.52 -10.82 -10.46
CA CYS A 379 0.81 -9.51 -9.91
C CYS A 379 1.24 -8.53 -11.01
N ALA A 380 2.16 -8.94 -11.88
CA ALA A 380 2.63 -8.12 -12.99
C ALA A 380 1.54 -7.83 -14.03
N SER A 381 0.54 -8.69 -14.21
CA SER A 381 -0.58 -8.47 -15.15
C SER A 381 -1.76 -7.73 -14.55
N SER A 382 -1.63 -7.18 -13.34
CA SER A 382 -2.68 -6.40 -12.68
C SER A 382 -3.21 -5.27 -13.57
N ASN A 383 -4.52 -5.05 -13.53
CA ASN A 383 -5.16 -3.84 -14.05
C ASN A 383 -5.37 -2.84 -12.90
N LEU A 384 -5.74 -1.61 -13.24
CA LEU A 384 -5.95 -0.55 -12.26
C LEU A 384 -7.04 -0.93 -11.25
N GLN A 385 -8.24 -1.27 -11.72
CA GLN A 385 -9.36 -1.65 -10.84
C GLN A 385 -8.99 -2.71 -9.78
N ASN A 386 -8.28 -3.76 -10.17
CA ASN A 386 -7.87 -4.83 -9.25
C ASN A 386 -6.77 -4.39 -8.28
N PHE A 387 -5.81 -3.60 -8.75
CA PHE A 387 -4.68 -3.12 -7.94
C PHE A 387 -5.13 -2.07 -6.91
N GLU A 388 -6.06 -1.20 -7.32
CA GLU A 388 -6.62 -0.13 -6.48
C GLU A 388 -7.76 -0.61 -5.57
N GLY A 389 -8.46 -1.67 -5.99
CA GLY A 389 -9.56 -2.27 -5.25
C GLY A 389 -9.11 -3.19 -4.11
N GLY A 390 -10.05 -3.59 -3.27
CA GLY A 390 -9.79 -4.54 -2.20
C GLY A 390 -10.77 -4.43 -1.03
N HIS A 391 -10.92 -5.51 -0.27
CA HIS A 391 -11.80 -5.55 0.91
C HIS A 391 -11.32 -4.58 2.02
N SER A 392 -10.02 -4.31 2.10
CA SER A 392 -9.43 -3.35 3.06
C SER A 392 -8.88 -2.10 2.36
N GLY A 393 -9.41 -1.78 1.18
CA GLY A 393 -8.84 -0.78 0.29
C GLY A 393 -7.58 -1.25 -0.42
N ASN A 394 -6.78 -0.30 -0.89
CA ASN A 394 -5.58 -0.51 -1.71
C ASN A 394 -4.33 -0.92 -0.91
N TYR A 395 -4.29 -0.68 0.42
CA TYR A 395 -3.13 -0.86 1.28
C TYR A 395 -2.34 -2.17 1.03
N PHE A 396 -3.02 -3.32 1.10
CA PHE A 396 -2.35 -4.62 0.97
C PHE A 396 -1.92 -4.93 -0.47
N ASN A 397 -2.69 -4.50 -1.47
CA ASN A 397 -2.30 -4.63 -2.86
C ASN A 397 -1.01 -3.85 -3.12
N GLN A 398 -0.93 -2.61 -2.64
CA GLN A 398 0.27 -1.79 -2.77
C GLN A 398 1.47 -2.35 -2.00
N THR A 399 1.22 -2.98 -0.86
CA THR A 399 2.29 -3.58 -0.05
C THR A 399 2.88 -4.81 -0.76
N TRP A 400 2.04 -5.76 -1.18
CA TRP A 400 2.51 -7.09 -1.58
C TRP A 400 2.61 -7.30 -3.09
N SER A 401 1.69 -6.73 -3.88
CA SER A 401 1.64 -7.01 -5.33
C SER A 401 2.87 -6.48 -6.08
N PRO A 402 3.44 -5.30 -5.77
CA PRO A 402 4.70 -4.90 -6.40
C PRO A 402 5.86 -5.85 -6.09
N LEU A 403 5.97 -6.33 -4.85
CA LEU A 403 7.00 -7.30 -4.47
C LEU A 403 6.83 -8.61 -5.24
N GLY A 404 5.59 -9.10 -5.39
CA GLY A 404 5.28 -10.25 -6.24
C GLY A 404 5.60 -9.99 -7.72
N ALA A 405 5.26 -8.82 -8.25
CA ALA A 405 5.54 -8.45 -9.64
C ALA A 405 7.05 -8.42 -9.93
N GLN A 406 7.87 -8.02 -8.96
CA GLN A 406 9.33 -8.02 -9.08
C GLN A 406 9.90 -9.42 -9.37
N LEU A 407 9.32 -10.46 -8.76
CA LEU A 407 9.73 -11.85 -9.00
C LEU A 407 9.50 -12.31 -10.46
N SER A 408 8.67 -11.60 -11.23
CA SER A 408 8.44 -11.90 -12.65
C SER A 408 9.49 -11.30 -13.60
N GLY A 409 10.54 -10.67 -13.05
CA GLY A 409 11.67 -10.11 -13.78
C GLY A 409 11.53 -8.61 -14.08
N ASP A 410 12.68 -7.94 -14.26
CA ASP A 410 12.80 -6.48 -14.33
C ASP A 410 11.89 -5.86 -15.39
N LYS A 411 11.79 -6.45 -16.59
CA LYS A 411 10.93 -5.94 -17.67
C LYS A 411 9.45 -5.86 -17.24
N ASN A 412 8.96 -6.90 -16.57
CA ASN A 412 7.58 -6.95 -16.10
C ASN A 412 7.36 -6.00 -14.92
N TYR A 413 8.35 -5.90 -14.03
CA TYR A 413 8.31 -4.97 -12.90
C TYR A 413 8.30 -3.50 -13.33
N ILE A 414 9.13 -3.14 -14.32
CA ILE A 414 9.13 -1.81 -14.93
C ILE A 414 7.77 -1.51 -15.58
N ASN A 415 7.24 -2.45 -16.36
CA ASN A 415 5.92 -2.28 -17.01
C ASN A 415 4.77 -2.20 -16.00
N PHE A 416 4.86 -2.89 -14.87
CA PHE A 416 3.94 -2.75 -13.75
C PHE A 416 3.98 -1.31 -13.21
N TRP A 417 5.15 -0.80 -12.88
CA TRP A 417 5.27 0.54 -12.31
C TRP A 417 4.97 1.68 -13.28
N LYS A 418 5.21 1.51 -14.59
CA LYS A 418 4.74 2.46 -15.61
C LYS A 418 3.23 2.69 -15.54
N ARG A 419 2.44 1.67 -15.19
CA ARG A 419 0.98 1.77 -15.04
C ARG A 419 0.53 2.32 -13.70
N PHE A 420 1.31 2.12 -12.63
CA PHE A 420 0.85 2.35 -11.25
C PHE A 420 1.66 3.40 -10.48
N HIS A 421 2.59 4.12 -11.13
CA HIS A 421 3.39 5.14 -10.48
C HIS A 421 2.57 6.30 -9.91
N SER A 422 1.34 6.52 -10.39
CA SER A 422 0.45 7.57 -9.91
C SER A 422 0.20 7.51 -8.40
N TYR A 423 0.28 6.32 -7.81
CA TYR A 423 0.20 6.11 -6.36
C TYR A 423 1.38 6.59 -5.55
N ARG A 424 2.53 6.79 -6.19
CA ARG A 424 3.68 7.39 -5.53
C ARG A 424 3.55 8.90 -5.46
N ASP A 425 2.66 9.45 -6.28
CA ASP A 425 2.44 10.87 -6.44
C ASP A 425 1.16 11.35 -5.71
N LEU A 426 0.26 10.44 -5.30
CA LEU A 426 -1.01 10.71 -4.60
C LEU A 426 -1.03 10.07 -3.21
#